data_AF-A0A170WT51-F1
#
_entry.id   AF-A0A170WT51-F1
#
_cell.length_a   1.000
_cell.length_b   1.000
_cell.length_c   1.000
_cell.angle_alpha   90.00
_cell.angle_beta   90.00
_cell.angle_gamma   90.00
#
_symmetry.space_group_name_H-M   'P 1'
#
loop_
_entity.id
_entity.type
_entity.pdbx_description
1 polymer ?
#
loop_
_entity_poly.entity_id
_entity_poly.type
_entity_poly.pdbx_seq_one_letter_code
_entity_poly.pdbx_strand_id
1 'polypeptide(L)'
;MIKLLQKLRPDPEYFRVAYYGRGFPPFLQNKVFVYRGKEYERLSDFCTRTLNQLPTAELMNTLTPPGEDITESNGQYVQINHVEPIMDEKKQRSMSGRNASSRV
;
A
#
# COMPACT_ATOMS: atom_id res chain seq x y z
N MET A 1 -15.21 -20.83 -24.14
CA MET A 1 -14.73 -21.45 -22.89
C MET A 1 -13.64 -20.56 -22.31
N ILE A 2 -13.93 -19.79 -21.26
CA ILE A 2 -12.96 -18.85 -20.66
C ILE A 2 -12.02 -19.68 -19.77
N LYS A 3 -10.73 -19.75 -20.13
CA LYS A 3 -9.68 -20.34 -19.28
C LYS A 3 -9.44 -19.43 -18.07
N LEU A 4 -10.31 -19.52 -17.05
CA LEU A 4 -10.11 -18.87 -15.75
C LEU A 4 -9.80 -19.90 -14.64
N LEU A 5 -9.18 -21.02 -15.00
CA LEU A 5 -8.76 -22.06 -14.07
C LEU A 5 -7.40 -22.56 -14.57
N GLN A 6 -6.29 -22.10 -13.97
CA GLN A 6 -4.98 -22.81 -13.89
C GLN A 6 -3.75 -21.94 -13.58
N LYS A 7 -3.86 -20.62 -13.38
CA LYS A 7 -2.73 -19.87 -12.79
C LYS A 7 -3.08 -19.54 -11.34
N LEU A 8 -2.40 -20.20 -10.40
CA LEU A 8 -2.25 -19.70 -9.03
C LEU A 8 -1.81 -18.25 -9.16
N ARG A 9 -2.67 -17.31 -8.78
CA ARG A 9 -2.31 -15.91 -8.66
C ARG A 9 -1.98 -15.71 -7.19
N PRO A 10 -0.74 -15.38 -6.82
CA PRO A 10 -0.47 -14.99 -5.45
C PRO A 10 -1.35 -13.79 -5.10
N ASP A 11 -1.84 -13.77 -3.87
CA ASP A 11 -2.59 -12.63 -3.37
C ASP A 11 -1.68 -11.39 -3.41
N PRO A 12 -2.20 -10.24 -3.87
CA PRO A 12 -1.40 -9.04 -3.93
C PRO A 12 -1.07 -8.53 -2.53
N GLU A 13 0.20 -8.22 -2.28
CA GLU A 13 0.61 -7.47 -1.09
C GLU A 13 0.27 -5.97 -1.25
N TYR A 14 0.06 -5.29 -0.14
CA TYR A 14 -0.21 -3.86 -0.11
C TYR A 14 0.70 -3.16 0.90
N PHE A 15 1.16 -1.96 0.54
CA PHE A 15 2.08 -1.17 1.34
C PHE A 15 1.52 0.23 1.55
N ARG A 16 1.42 0.64 2.81
CA ARG A 16 1.17 2.03 3.17
C ARG A 16 2.48 2.80 3.03
N VAL A 17 2.43 3.95 2.37
CA VAL A 17 3.51 4.96 2.38
C VAL A 17 2.93 6.28 2.84
N ALA A 18 3.50 6.84 3.91
CA ALA A 18 3.18 8.19 4.36
C ALA A 18 4.37 9.11 4.09
N TYR A 19 4.10 10.27 3.53
CA TYR A 19 5.08 11.29 3.16
C TYR A 19 4.90 12.48 4.10
N TYR A 20 5.96 12.89 4.79
CA TYR A 20 5.93 14.03 5.71
C TYR A 20 7.00 15.07 5.38
N GLY A 21 6.69 16.32 5.69
CA GLY A 21 7.56 17.47 5.47
C GLY A 21 7.22 18.25 4.20
N ARG A 22 7.58 19.53 4.20
CA ARG A 22 7.40 20.50 3.11
C ARG A 22 8.39 20.31 1.97
N GLY A 23 9.41 19.47 2.14
CA GLY A 23 10.36 19.12 1.10
C GLY A 23 9.75 18.30 -0.05
N PHE A 24 8.59 17.67 0.15
CA PHE A 24 7.88 16.96 -0.91
C PHE A 24 7.05 17.90 -1.81
N PRO A 25 6.74 17.49 -3.05
CA PRO A 25 5.75 18.18 -3.87
C PRO A 25 4.38 18.29 -3.15
N PRO A 26 3.61 19.38 -3.36
CA PRO A 26 2.36 19.64 -2.62
C PRO A 26 1.34 18.50 -2.64
N PHE A 27 1.31 17.70 -3.70
CA PHE A 27 0.37 16.57 -3.79
C PHE A 27 0.75 15.39 -2.89
N LEU A 28 2.00 15.30 -2.43
CA LEU A 28 2.51 14.28 -1.50
C LEU A 28 2.65 14.79 -0.07
N GLN A 29 2.84 16.10 0.14
CA GLN A 29 3.07 16.68 1.47
C GLN A 29 2.03 16.22 2.51
N ASN A 30 2.50 15.57 3.57
CA ASN A 30 1.70 15.12 4.70
C ASN A 30 0.52 14.20 4.29
N LYS A 31 0.70 13.42 3.21
CA LYS A 31 -0.31 12.49 2.70
C LYS A 31 0.12 11.04 2.83
N VAL A 32 -0.89 10.18 2.89
CA VAL A 32 -0.75 8.73 2.99
C VAL A 32 -1.35 8.10 1.74
N PHE A 33 -0.63 7.16 1.16
CA PHE A 33 -1.05 6.38 0.00
C PHE A 33 -0.91 4.88 0.30
N VAL A 34 -1.71 4.07 -0.38
CA VAL A 34 -1.58 2.61 -0.38
C VAL A 34 -1.18 2.17 -1.77
N TYR A 35 -0.07 1.45 -1.85
CA TYR A 35 0.49 0.91 -3.07
C TYR A 35 0.24 -0.59 -3.12
N ARG A 36 -0.11 -1.08 -4.30
CA ARG A 36 -0.12 -2.52 -4.58
C ARG A 36 1.31 -2.98 -4.86
N GLY A 37 1.76 -4.00 -4.16
CA GLY A 37 3.03 -4.67 -4.39
C GLY A 37 3.08 -5.34 -5.76
N LYS A 38 4.29 -5.52 -6.29
CA LYS A 38 4.54 -6.42 -7.42
C LYS A 38 4.36 -7.88 -6.98
N GLU A 39 4.33 -8.78 -7.95
CA GLU A 39 4.20 -10.22 -7.68
C GLU A 39 5.33 -10.69 -6.75
N TYR A 40 4.97 -11.27 -5.59
CA TYR A 40 5.90 -11.73 -4.55
C TYR A 40 6.85 -10.64 -4.01
N GLU A 41 6.48 -9.36 -4.11
CA GLU A 41 7.31 -8.26 -3.60
C GLU A 41 7.24 -8.19 -2.08
N ARG A 42 8.40 -8.31 -1.42
CA ARG A 42 8.51 -8.17 0.04
C ARG A 42 8.60 -6.70 0.44
N LEU A 43 8.27 -6.39 1.69
CA LEU A 43 8.42 -5.05 2.26
C LEU A 43 9.84 -4.49 2.08
N SER A 44 10.89 -5.28 2.29
CA SER A 44 12.28 -4.83 2.12
C SER A 44 12.57 -4.37 0.68
N ASP A 45 12.11 -5.14 -0.31
CA ASP A 45 12.33 -4.84 -1.71
C ASP A 45 11.51 -3.62 -2.15
N PHE A 46 10.28 -3.52 -1.66
CA PHE A 46 9.42 -2.36 -1.84
C PHE A 46 10.04 -1.09 -1.24
N CYS A 47 10.55 -1.16 -0.02
CA CYS A 47 11.24 -0.06 0.65
C CYS A 47 12.43 0.42 -0.17
N THR A 48 13.35 -0.49 -0.56
CA THR A 48 14.51 -0.15 -1.38
C THR A 48 14.09 0.49 -2.71
N ARG A 49 13.12 -0.10 -3.41
CA ARG A 49 12.63 0.45 -4.68
C ARG A 49 12.02 1.85 -4.51
N THR A 50 11.28 2.08 -3.43
CA THR A 50 10.62 3.36 -3.15
C THR A 50 11.65 4.42 -2.78
N LEU A 51 12.62 4.10 -1.90
CA LEU A 51 13.68 5.02 -1.49
C LEU A 51 14.63 5.37 -2.66
N ASN A 52 14.87 4.43 -3.59
CA ASN A 52 15.62 4.73 -4.82
C ASN A 52 14.95 5.80 -5.70
N GLN A 53 13.62 5.97 -5.59
CA GLN A 53 12.88 7.04 -6.28
C GLN A 53 12.84 8.34 -5.48
N LEU A 54 13.25 8.31 -4.20
CA LEU A 54 13.20 9.41 -3.24
C LEU A 54 14.60 9.60 -2.61
N PRO A 55 15.60 10.02 -3.38
CA PRO A 55 17.01 10.00 -2.95
C PRO A 55 17.30 10.88 -1.72
N THR A 56 16.43 11.85 -1.44
CA THR A 56 16.56 12.79 -0.31
C THR A 56 15.64 12.46 0.87
N ALA A 57 14.83 11.40 0.77
CA ALA A 57 13.89 11.03 1.82
C ALA A 57 14.53 10.12 2.88
N GLU A 58 14.28 10.42 4.14
CA GLU A 58 14.68 9.59 5.27
C GLU A 58 13.57 8.61 5.64
N LEU A 59 13.91 7.32 5.78
CA LEU A 59 12.97 6.32 6.28
C LEU A 59 12.83 6.46 7.79
N MET A 60 11.60 6.68 8.25
CA MET A 60 11.26 6.77 9.65
C MET A 60 11.18 5.39 10.31
N ASN A 61 11.66 5.30 11.56
CA ASN A 61 11.70 4.05 12.33
C ASN A 61 10.44 3.78 13.16
N THR A 62 9.48 4.70 13.16
CA THR A 62 8.19 4.57 13.87
C THR A 62 7.05 4.71 12.89
N LEU A 63 5.88 4.15 13.24
CA LEU A 63 4.66 4.26 12.43
C LEU A 63 3.69 5.33 12.97
N THR A 64 4.00 5.92 14.13
CA THR A 64 3.22 7.01 14.72
C THR A 64 3.33 8.25 13.83
N PRO A 65 2.22 8.95 13.52
CA PRO A 65 2.29 10.23 12.84
C PRO A 65 3.22 11.18 13.60
N PRO A 66 4.17 11.85 12.93
CA PRO A 66 5.08 12.77 13.60
C PRO A 66 4.38 14.11 13.93
N GLY A 67 5.04 14.92 14.75
CA GLY A 67 4.58 16.27 15.12
C GLY A 67 4.92 17.32 14.05
N GLU A 68 4.55 18.57 14.37
CA GLU A 68 4.78 19.74 13.51
C GLU A 68 6.25 19.98 13.19
N ASP A 69 7.15 19.59 14.10
CA ASP A 69 8.60 19.64 13.92
C ASP A 69 9.06 18.90 12.66
N ILE A 70 8.37 17.83 12.29
CA ILE A 70 8.63 17.08 11.05
C ILE A 70 7.69 17.50 9.93
N THR A 71 6.39 17.61 10.18
CA THR A 71 5.40 17.87 9.10
C THR A 71 5.53 19.25 8.48
N GLU A 72 6.07 20.23 9.21
CA GLU A 72 6.33 21.59 8.75
C GLU A 72 7.80 21.85 8.38
N SER A 73 8.69 20.89 8.62
CA SER A 73 10.10 21.00 8.22
C SER A 73 10.28 21.01 6.71
N ASN A 74 11.41 21.53 6.24
CA ASN A 74 11.82 21.43 4.83
C ASN A 74 12.39 20.05 4.45
N GLY A 75 12.41 19.09 5.39
CA GLY A 75 12.89 17.74 5.15
C GLY A 75 11.90 16.88 4.38
N GLN A 76 12.34 15.67 4.05
CA GLN A 76 11.53 14.63 3.42
C GLN A 76 11.63 13.37 4.27
N TYR A 77 10.51 12.95 4.84
CA TYR A 77 10.45 11.77 5.71
C TYR A 77 9.37 10.82 5.21
N VAL A 78 9.67 9.52 5.20
CA VAL A 78 8.73 8.49 4.77
C VAL A 78 8.53 7.41 5.81
N GLN A 79 7.28 7.02 6.04
CA GLN A 79 6.95 5.77 6.72
C GLN A 79 6.50 4.75 5.69
N ILE A 80 6.99 3.53 5.79
CA ILE A 80 6.59 2.43 4.91
C ILE A 80 6.26 1.21 5.77
N ASN A 81 5.07 0.63 5.57
CA ASN A 81 4.69 -0.61 6.26
C ASN A 81 3.74 -1.45 5.40
N HIS A 82 3.77 -2.77 5.62
CA HIS A 82 2.79 -3.69 5.06
C HIS A 82 1.40 -3.42 5.66
N VAL A 83 0.35 -3.60 4.86
CA VAL A 83 -1.05 -3.52 5.29
C VAL A 83 -1.86 -4.66 4.66
N GLU A 84 -2.81 -5.20 5.41
CA GLU A 84 -3.73 -6.20 4.89
C GLU A 84 -4.97 -5.53 4.29
N PRO A 85 -5.40 -5.93 3.08
CA PRO A 85 -6.60 -5.40 2.46
C PRO A 85 -7.85 -5.92 3.19
N ILE A 86 -8.73 -5.01 3.58
CA ILE A 86 -10.04 -5.36 4.15
C ILE A 86 -11.09 -5.34 3.03
N MET A 87 -11.78 -6.46 2.84
CA MET A 87 -12.84 -6.57 1.83
C MET A 87 -14.12 -5.91 2.32
N ASP A 88 -14.61 -4.91 1.58
CA ASP A 88 -15.87 -4.19 1.90
C ASP A 88 -17.06 -5.18 1.99
N GLU A 89 -17.68 -5.24 3.17
CA GLU A 89 -18.80 -6.14 3.50
C GLU A 89 -20.00 -5.96 2.56
N LYS A 90 -20.23 -4.74 2.05
CA LYS A 90 -21.32 -4.48 1.09
C LYS A 90 -21.09 -5.21 -0.23
N LYS A 91 -19.83 -5.38 -0.63
CA LYS A 91 -19.43 -6.16 -1.81
C LYS A 91 -19.51 -7.66 -1.55
N GLN A 92 -19.21 -8.11 -0.33
CA GLN A 92 -19.32 -9.52 0.05
C GLN A 92 -20.75 -10.05 -0.13
N ARG A 93 -21.78 -9.30 0.32
CA ARG A 93 -23.19 -9.71 0.15
C ARG A 93 -23.61 -9.81 -1.33
N SER A 94 -23.10 -8.93 -2.19
CA SER A 94 -23.39 -8.96 -3.64
C SER A 94 -22.74 -10.13 -4.40
N MET A 95 -21.65 -10.69 -3.85
CA MET A 95 -20.94 -11.85 -4.43
C MET A 95 -21.34 -13.17 -3.77
N SER A 96 -21.80 -13.15 -2.52
CA SER A 96 -22.30 -14.32 -1.79
C SER A 96 -23.72 -14.74 -2.23
N GLY A 97 -24.48 -13.84 -2.86
CA GLY A 97 -25.79 -14.14 -3.45
C GLY A 97 -25.78 -14.96 -4.75
N ARG A 98 -24.59 -15.24 -5.32
CA ARG A 98 -24.43 -16.19 -6.43
C ARG A 98 -23.93 -17.52 -5.89
N ASN A 99 -24.79 -18.20 -5.13
CA ASN A 99 -24.64 -19.64 -4.92
C ASN A 99 -24.69 -20.29 -6.31
N ALA A 100 -23.52 -20.70 -6.81
CA ALA A 100 -23.45 -21.66 -7.89
C ALA A 100 -24.10 -22.94 -7.38
N SER A 101 -25.39 -23.13 -7.69
CA SER A 101 -26.11 -24.36 -7.43
C SER A 101 -25.47 -25.46 -8.25
N SER A 102 -24.54 -26.21 -7.64
CA SER A 102 -24.21 -27.56 -8.08
C SER A 102 -25.44 -28.42 -7.85
N ARG A 103 -26.23 -28.64 -8.90
CA ARG A 103 -27.11 -29.79 -9.04
C ARG A 103 -26.76 -30.45 -10.36
N VAL A 104 -26.05 -31.58 -10.26
CA VAL A 104 -26.12 -32.67 -11.24
C VAL A 104 -27.34 -33.49 -10.86
#